data_AF-A0A8E0RZ68-F1
#
_entry.id   AF-A0A8E0RZ68-F1
#
_cell.length_a   1.000
_cell.length_b   1.000
_cell.length_c   1.000
_cell.angle_alpha   90.00
_cell.angle_beta   90.00
_cell.angle_gamma   90.00
#
_symmetry.space_group_name_H-M   'P 1'
#
loop_
_entity.id
_entity.type
_entity.pdbx_description
1 polymer ?
#
loop_
_entity_poly.entity_id
_entity_poly.type
_entity_poly.pdbx_seq_one_letter_code
_entity_poly.pdbx_strand_id
1 'polypeptide(L)'
;MPSPTNASNRSEKRTRLDTALSSDDGVPTPFSSTPNKSITSSLTPKDMFCLMKTLNSCCDSAYDLFSARSDKFRLKPELRLVKHCISRFCSISLDKYEELTSEFWRAIDGEIMPSQYVVYSYLPDHSSDPYTSR
;
A
#
# COMPACT_ATOMS: atom_id res chain seq x y z
N MET A 1 -45.52 21.04 35.98
CA MET A 1 -46.43 20.07 36.63
C MET A 1 -46.74 18.94 35.65
N PRO A 2 -46.09 17.78 35.79
CA PRO A 2 -46.42 16.56 35.01
C PRO A 2 -47.02 15.44 35.88
N SER A 3 -47.55 14.40 35.21
CA SER A 3 -47.92 13.06 35.75
C SER A 3 -49.26 12.96 36.51
N PRO A 4 -49.85 11.75 36.75
CA PRO A 4 -49.31 10.40 36.51
C PRO A 4 -50.26 9.27 35.98
N THR A 5 -49.66 8.11 35.64
CA THR A 5 -50.22 6.71 35.68
C THR A 5 -51.42 6.34 34.77
N ASN A 6 -51.69 5.10 34.33
CA ASN A 6 -51.11 3.73 34.40
C ASN A 6 -51.79 2.87 33.27
N ALA A 7 -51.46 1.62 32.89
CA ALA A 7 -50.31 0.69 32.99
C ALA A 7 -50.66 -0.61 32.20
N SER A 8 -49.77 -1.64 32.19
CA SER A 8 -50.09 -3.07 31.94
C SER A 8 -50.40 -3.49 30.47
N ASN A 9 -49.94 -4.62 29.90
CA ASN A 9 -48.90 -5.61 30.23
C ASN A 9 -48.70 -6.58 29.01
N ARG A 10 -47.56 -7.29 28.97
CA ARG A 10 -47.36 -8.60 28.27
C ARG A 10 -47.44 -8.62 26.71
N SER A 11 -46.74 -9.50 25.97
CA SER A 11 -45.94 -10.67 26.33
C SER A 11 -44.74 -10.86 25.40
N GLU A 12 -43.62 -11.36 25.92
CA GLU A 12 -42.56 -11.99 25.11
C GLU A 12 -43.07 -13.27 24.43
N LYS A 13 -42.57 -13.59 23.23
CA LYS A 13 -42.41 -14.98 22.78
C LYS A 13 -41.05 -15.17 22.11
N ARG A 14 -40.08 -15.60 22.91
CA ARG A 14 -38.86 -16.27 22.43
C ARG A 14 -39.30 -17.59 21.80
N THR A 15 -38.81 -17.92 20.60
CA THR A 15 -38.88 -19.29 20.08
C THR A 15 -37.47 -19.85 20.09
N ARG A 16 -37.20 -20.77 21.03
CA ARG A 16 -35.95 -21.52 21.10
C ARG A 16 -36.19 -22.92 20.52
N LEU A 17 -35.24 -23.34 19.68
CA LEU A 17 -34.76 -24.71 19.44
C LEU A 17 -35.65 -25.89 19.86
N ASP A 18 -35.90 -26.80 18.92
CA ASP A 18 -35.56 -28.22 19.11
C ASP A 18 -35.46 -28.96 17.77
N THR A 19 -34.37 -29.72 17.57
CA THR A 19 -34.29 -31.06 16.94
C THR A 19 -32.83 -31.51 16.82
N ALA A 20 -32.44 -32.39 17.76
CA ALA A 20 -31.54 -33.56 17.68
C ALA A 20 -30.15 -33.53 16.98
N LEU A 21 -29.23 -34.29 17.61
CA LEU A 21 -27.87 -34.63 17.16
C LEU A 21 -27.81 -35.74 16.08
N SER A 22 -26.61 -35.89 15.51
CA SER A 22 -25.97 -37.06 14.86
C SER A 22 -25.59 -36.77 13.39
N SER A 23 -24.41 -37.12 12.86
CA SER A 23 -23.29 -37.89 13.42
C SER A 23 -21.94 -37.32 12.99
N ASP A 24 -20.86 -37.79 13.62
CA ASP A 24 -19.47 -37.58 13.22
C ASP A 24 -19.15 -38.33 11.91
N ASP A 25 -18.43 -37.67 10.99
CA ASP A 25 -17.69 -38.32 9.91
C ASP A 25 -16.53 -37.41 9.47
N GLY A 26 -15.33 -37.72 9.96
CA GLY A 26 -14.15 -36.89 9.81
C GLY A 26 -13.54 -36.95 8.40
N VAL A 27 -13.84 -35.94 7.57
CA VAL A 27 -13.00 -35.61 6.41
C VAL A 27 -12.09 -34.43 6.78
N PRO A 28 -10.77 -34.62 6.93
CA PRO A 28 -9.85 -33.51 7.08
C PRO A 28 -9.76 -32.78 5.74
N THR A 29 -10.58 -31.73 5.58
CA THR A 29 -10.33 -30.72 4.55
C THR A 29 -8.90 -30.22 4.73
N PRO A 30 -8.02 -30.35 3.71
CA PRO A 30 -6.75 -29.67 3.77
C PRO A 30 -7.08 -28.18 3.68
N PHE A 31 -7.12 -27.53 4.84
CA PHE A 31 -6.86 -26.09 4.91
C PHE A 31 -5.54 -25.90 4.17
N SER A 32 -5.61 -25.43 2.92
CA SER A 32 -4.44 -24.94 2.24
C SER A 32 -4.03 -23.71 3.01
N SER A 33 -3.18 -23.92 4.02
CA SER A 33 -2.25 -22.95 4.55
C SER A 33 -1.41 -22.51 3.36
N THR A 34 -1.98 -21.64 2.51
CA THR A 34 -1.21 -20.82 1.61
C THR A 34 -0.18 -20.17 2.53
N PRO A 35 1.12 -20.39 2.29
CA PRO A 35 2.08 -19.52 2.90
C PRO A 35 1.74 -18.16 2.32
N ASN A 36 1.08 -17.32 3.12
CA ASN A 36 1.32 -15.89 3.10
C ASN A 36 2.80 -15.77 3.44
N LYS A 37 3.63 -16.05 2.43
CA LYS A 37 5.06 -15.89 2.40
C LYS A 37 5.20 -14.42 2.70
N SER A 38 5.51 -14.10 3.95
CA SER A 38 5.57 -12.72 4.41
C SER A 38 6.53 -12.02 3.47
N ILE A 39 6.00 -11.15 2.60
CA ILE A 39 6.82 -10.36 1.67
C ILE A 39 7.39 -9.20 2.49
N THR A 40 8.11 -9.53 3.56
CA THR A 40 9.32 -8.83 3.96
C THR A 40 10.30 -8.98 2.80
N SER A 41 10.05 -8.21 1.75
CA SER A 41 10.89 -8.09 0.56
C SER A 41 12.20 -7.49 1.01
N SER A 42 13.13 -8.35 1.43
CA SER A 42 14.51 -7.96 1.70
C SER A 42 15.09 -7.40 0.42
N LEU A 43 15.29 -6.08 0.40
CA LEU A 43 16.02 -5.38 -0.66
C LEU A 43 17.35 -6.09 -0.87
N THR A 44 17.61 -6.60 -2.08
CA THR A 44 18.88 -7.32 -2.30
C THR A 44 20.04 -6.32 -2.27
N PRO A 45 21.27 -6.75 -1.93
CA PRO A 45 22.44 -5.87 -2.00
C PRO A 45 22.66 -5.26 -3.39
N LYS A 46 22.24 -5.97 -4.45
CA LYS A 46 22.29 -5.49 -5.83
C LYS A 46 21.28 -4.36 -6.07
N ASP A 47 20.02 -4.55 -5.64
CA ASP A 47 18.97 -3.53 -5.80
C ASP A 47 19.32 -2.28 -4.98
N MET A 48 19.80 -2.47 -3.75
CA MET A 48 20.28 -1.39 -2.88
C MET A 48 21.40 -0.59 -3.54
N PHE A 49 22.45 -1.26 -4.06
CA PHE A 49 23.55 -0.60 -4.75
C PHE A 49 23.08 0.18 -5.99
N CYS A 50 22.19 -0.41 -6.80
CA CYS A 50 21.59 0.27 -7.95
C CYS A 50 20.80 1.51 -7.52
N LEU A 51 19.93 1.40 -6.51
CA LEU A 51 19.11 2.52 -6.02
C LEU A 51 19.97 3.65 -5.45
N MET A 52 20.97 3.35 -4.63
CA MET A 52 21.90 4.38 -4.12
C MET A 52 22.70 5.04 -5.24
N LYS A 53 23.19 4.26 -6.22
CA LYS A 53 23.91 4.83 -7.36
C LYS A 53 23.00 5.76 -8.19
N THR A 54 21.75 5.36 -8.45
CA THR A 54 20.77 6.18 -9.16
C THR A 54 20.48 7.47 -8.39
N LEU A 55 20.18 7.41 -7.09
CA LEU A 55 19.96 8.62 -6.30
C LEU A 55 21.17 9.55 -6.31
N ASN A 56 22.40 9.02 -6.14
CA ASN A 56 23.65 9.81 -6.18
C ASN A 56 23.89 10.46 -7.56
N SER A 57 23.31 9.92 -8.62
CA SER A 57 23.38 10.52 -9.97
C SER A 57 22.24 11.51 -10.25
N CYS A 58 21.17 11.51 -9.45
CA CYS A 58 20.02 12.40 -9.59
C CYS A 58 20.10 13.64 -8.67
N CYS A 59 20.93 13.61 -7.64
CA CYS A 59 21.12 14.70 -6.67
C CYS A 59 22.50 15.34 -6.85
N ASP A 60 22.58 16.66 -6.64
CA ASP A 60 23.87 17.36 -6.61
C ASP A 60 24.76 16.88 -5.46
N SER A 61 26.08 17.01 -5.62
CA SER A 61 27.12 16.35 -4.80
C SER A 61 27.23 16.81 -3.34
N ALA A 62 26.27 17.57 -2.82
CA ALA A 62 26.24 18.05 -1.45
C ALA A 62 25.78 16.98 -0.44
N TYR A 63 25.36 15.80 -0.90
CA TYR A 63 24.71 14.81 -0.07
C TYR A 63 25.30 13.40 -0.25
N ASP A 64 25.71 12.76 0.84
CA ASP A 64 26.18 11.38 0.85
C ASP A 64 25.01 10.37 0.93
N LEU A 65 24.42 10.06 -0.22
CA LEU A 65 23.37 9.04 -0.32
C LEU A 65 23.92 7.62 -0.16
N PHE A 66 25.24 7.40 -0.10
CA PHE A 66 25.80 6.07 0.22
C PHE A 66 25.57 5.67 1.69
N SER A 67 25.23 6.65 2.54
CA SER A 67 24.78 6.41 3.92
C SER A 67 23.31 5.95 4.03
N ALA A 68 22.55 5.91 2.93
CA ALA A 68 21.13 5.60 2.94
C ALA A 68 20.84 4.16 3.40
N ARG A 69 20.15 4.03 4.53
CA ARG A 69 19.81 2.73 5.13
C ARG A 69 18.72 2.00 4.34
N SER A 70 18.78 0.66 4.35
CA SER A 70 17.82 -0.19 3.64
C SER A 70 16.36 0.01 4.08
N ASP A 71 16.09 0.39 5.34
CA ASP A 71 14.73 0.68 5.84
C ASP A 71 14.07 1.93 5.25
N LYS A 72 14.86 2.79 4.57
CA LYS A 72 14.37 3.96 3.82
C LYS A 72 13.80 3.58 2.45
N PHE A 73 14.13 2.40 1.94
CA PHE A 73 13.59 1.89 0.67
C PHE A 73 12.41 0.97 0.93
N ARG A 74 11.28 1.23 0.26
CA ARG A 74 10.08 0.40 0.35
C ARG A 74 9.70 -0.11 -1.03
N LEU A 75 9.63 -1.43 -1.20
CA LEU A 75 9.03 -2.04 -2.38
C LEU A 75 7.55 -1.64 -2.47
N LYS A 76 7.11 -1.23 -3.66
CA LYS A 76 5.71 -0.98 -3.99
C LYS A 76 5.17 -2.19 -4.75
N PRO A 77 4.20 -2.95 -4.18
CA PRO A 77 3.73 -4.20 -4.78
C PRO A 77 2.81 -3.99 -5.98
N GLU A 78 2.20 -2.81 -6.13
CA GLU A 78 1.21 -2.54 -7.18
C GLU A 78 1.57 -1.30 -8.01
N LEU A 79 1.96 -1.53 -9.27
CA LEU A 79 2.24 -0.46 -10.25
C LEU A 79 1.04 0.46 -10.48
N ARG A 80 -0.20 -0.07 -10.46
CA ARG A 80 -1.43 0.73 -10.63
C ARG A 80 -1.58 1.78 -9.53
N LEU A 81 -1.30 1.41 -8.28
CA LEU A 81 -1.34 2.33 -7.15
C LEU A 81 -0.25 3.40 -7.29
N VAL A 82 0.96 3.03 -7.72
CA VAL A 82 2.04 4.00 -8.00
C VAL A 82 1.62 5.00 -9.10
N LYS A 83 1.12 4.51 -10.24
CA LYS A 83 0.62 5.39 -11.32
C LYS A 83 -0.50 6.31 -10.82
N HIS A 84 -1.46 5.80 -10.05
CA HIS A 84 -2.53 6.61 -9.47
C HIS A 84 -2.00 7.70 -8.52
N CYS A 85 -1.06 7.38 -7.63
CA CYS A 85 -0.46 8.36 -6.73
C CYS A 85 0.29 9.46 -7.48
N ILE A 86 1.07 9.10 -8.51
CA ILE A 86 1.80 10.05 -9.36
C ILE A 86 0.81 10.95 -10.11
N SER A 87 -0.19 10.37 -10.79
CA SER A 87 -1.21 11.16 -11.50
C SER A 87 -1.99 12.09 -10.57
N ARG A 88 -2.34 11.65 -9.37
CA ARG A 88 -3.02 12.49 -8.37
C ARG A 88 -2.14 13.66 -7.92
N PHE A 89 -0.85 13.43 -7.69
CA PHE A 89 0.09 14.49 -7.34
C PHE A 89 0.25 15.49 -8.50
N CYS A 90 0.50 15.00 -9.72
CA CYS A 90 0.63 15.83 -10.91
C CYS A 90 -0.62 16.65 -11.21
N SER A 91 -1.82 16.08 -11.08
CA SER A 91 -3.11 16.78 -11.27
C SER A 91 -3.34 17.93 -10.25
N ILE A 92 -2.68 17.88 -9.08
CA ILE A 92 -2.69 18.95 -8.07
C ILE A 92 -1.56 19.97 -8.29
N SER A 93 -0.38 19.53 -8.76
CA SER A 93 0.83 20.34 -8.82
C SER A 93 1.20 20.91 -10.19
N LEU A 94 0.57 20.45 -11.27
CA LEU A 94 0.84 20.88 -12.64
C LEU A 94 -0.43 21.38 -13.32
N ASP A 95 -0.39 22.63 -13.80
CA ASP A 95 -1.45 23.18 -14.65
C ASP A 95 -1.66 22.30 -15.89
N LYS A 96 -2.92 22.06 -16.23
CA LYS A 96 -3.34 21.30 -17.42
C LYS A 96 -2.79 19.87 -17.51
N TYR A 97 -2.48 19.22 -16.37
CA TYR A 97 -2.01 17.83 -16.37
C TYR A 97 -2.93 16.87 -17.15
N GLU A 98 -4.25 17.09 -17.16
CA GLU A 98 -5.20 16.27 -17.92
C GLU A 98 -5.00 16.35 -19.46
N GLU A 99 -4.42 17.43 -19.99
CA GLU A 99 -4.01 17.52 -21.40
C GLU A 99 -2.71 16.73 -21.68
N LEU A 100 -1.80 16.67 -20.69
CA LEU A 100 -0.48 16.06 -20.79
C LEU A 100 -0.44 14.56 -20.42
N THR A 101 -1.39 14.09 -19.60
CA THR A 101 -1.38 12.77 -18.93
C THR A 101 -1.13 11.59 -19.87
N SER A 102 -1.74 11.61 -21.06
CA SER A 102 -1.58 10.56 -22.08
C SER A 102 -0.15 10.49 -22.62
N GLU A 103 0.46 11.64 -22.94
CA GLU A 103 1.83 11.72 -23.43
C GLU A 103 2.85 11.39 -22.34
N PHE A 104 2.64 11.90 -21.12
CA PHE A 104 3.46 11.61 -19.95
C PHE A 104 3.57 10.09 -19.69
N TRP A 105 2.43 9.39 -19.62
CA TRP A 105 2.44 7.95 -19.40
C TRP A 105 2.96 7.16 -20.59
N ARG A 106 2.69 7.60 -21.83
CA ARG A 106 3.25 7.01 -23.05
C ARG A 106 4.78 7.08 -23.07
N ALA A 107 5.36 8.22 -22.68
CA ALA A 107 6.81 8.40 -22.61
C ALA A 107 7.44 7.47 -21.56
N ILE A 108 6.87 7.40 -20.37
CA ILE A 108 7.34 6.51 -19.29
C ILE A 108 7.23 5.02 -19.71
N ASP A 109 6.09 4.62 -20.28
CA ASP A 109 5.90 3.23 -20.70
C ASP A 109 6.80 2.84 -21.89
N GLY A 110 7.17 3.79 -22.75
CA GLY A 110 8.11 3.59 -23.85
C GLY A 110 9.57 3.50 -23.43
N GLU A 111 10.02 4.34 -22.48
CA GLU A 111 11.43 4.43 -22.09
C GLU A 111 11.84 3.32 -21.11
N ILE A 112 11.00 3.03 -20.09
CA ILE A 112 11.39 2.15 -18.98
C ILE A 112 10.46 0.93 -18.77
N MET A 113 9.42 0.76 -19.59
CA MET A 113 8.46 -0.35 -19.55
C MET A 113 8.09 -0.82 -18.10
N PRO A 114 7.48 0.03 -17.25
CA PRO A 114 7.35 -0.22 -15.80
C PRO A 114 6.68 -1.54 -15.39
N SER A 115 5.89 -2.15 -16.29
CA SER A 115 5.26 -3.46 -16.09
C SER A 115 6.25 -4.63 -15.98
N GLN A 116 7.50 -4.46 -16.44
CA GLN A 116 8.56 -5.47 -16.38
C GLN A 116 9.45 -5.34 -15.13
N TYR A 117 9.26 -4.31 -14.31
CA TYR A 117 10.17 -3.94 -13.23
C TYR A 117 9.47 -3.89 -11.86
N VAL A 118 10.28 -4.07 -10.81
CA VAL A 118 9.89 -3.77 -9.43
C VAL A 118 10.06 -2.29 -9.14
N VAL A 119 9.09 -1.68 -8.45
CA VAL A 119 9.13 -0.26 -8.10
C VAL A 119 9.49 -0.09 -6.64
N TYR A 120 10.45 0.77 -6.34
CA TYR A 120 10.80 1.17 -4.98
C TYR A 120 10.47 2.64 -4.74
N SER A 121 10.01 3.00 -3.54
CA SER A 121 10.00 4.39 -3.07
C SER A 121 11.10 4.60 -2.03
N TYR A 122 11.81 5.71 -2.13
CA TYR A 122 12.71 6.21 -1.11
C TYR A 122 11.94 7.11 -0.12
N LEU A 123 12.18 6.93 1.17
CA LEU A 123 11.65 7.72 2.28
C LEU A 123 12.84 8.32 3.04
N PRO A 124 13.29 9.54 2.71
CA PRO A 124 14.44 10.15 3.36
C PRO A 124 14.15 10.54 4.81
N ASP A 125 15.20 10.74 5.61
CA ASP A 125 15.06 11.27 6.97
C ASP A 125 14.95 12.80 6.96
N HIS A 126 14.09 13.33 7.83
CA HIS A 126 13.74 14.75 7.90
C HIS A 126 14.93 15.71 8.12
N SER A 127 16.01 15.22 8.75
CA SER A 127 17.26 15.96 8.99
C SER A 127 18.24 15.93 7.81
N SER A 128 17.84 15.30 6.72
CA SER A 128 18.75 14.91 5.64
C SER A 128 18.13 15.10 4.25
N ASP A 129 16.81 15.02 4.09
CA ASP A 129 16.22 15.20 2.75
C ASP A 129 16.49 16.58 2.11
N PRO A 130 17.24 16.67 0.98
CA PRO A 130 17.42 17.92 0.26
C PRO A 130 16.13 18.40 -0.43
N TYR A 131 15.11 17.53 -0.55
CA TYR A 131 13.81 17.88 -1.13
C TYR A 131 12.78 18.38 -0.11
N THR A 132 13.03 18.21 1.20
CA THR A 132 12.12 18.70 2.27
C THR A 132 12.39 20.17 2.64
N SER A 133 13.55 20.72 2.28
CA SER A 133 13.99 22.06 2.70
C SER A 133 13.85 23.16 1.63
N ARG A 134 12.87 23.06 0.71
CA ARG A 134 12.69 24.02 -0.39
C ARG A 134 11.25 24.41 -0.64
#